data_AF-A0A7J7PUS5-F1
#
_entry.id   AF-A0A7J7PUS5-F1
#
_cell.length_a   1.000
_cell.length_b   1.000
_cell.length_c   1.000
_cell.angle_alpha   90.00
_cell.angle_beta   90.00
_cell.angle_gamma   90.00
#
_symmetry.space_group_name_H-M   'P 1'
#
loop_
_entity.id
_entity.type
_entity.pdbx_description
1 polymer ?
#
loop_
_entity_poly.entity_id
_entity_poly.type
_entity_poly.pdbx_seq_one_letter_code
_entity_poly.pdbx_strand_id
1 'polypeptide(L)'
;MYGVLRLLLLGFYAAAWREGIFDIARGRTGWLVIFCIGLLLAAVVVEQFEDVLEHHVELSFFVPLIMGHGGNTGSQAVTTVIRALALKQVSSRDVLRVCLKEAGAGCMMGSILGLCILAFSWLWSGISLQVGAAVAIALPLVSLWANGLGALLTLMADRLKFDPAVTSVPFMTTIVDSTGLDAGDSLRRAGALTAAATAEAAEAGVQIGDGVCTDKALLNGRLTGSSTLTVPPPPIISKPDADFLSLGLEFVEARDGIKITELNELFEKVGFPRRDPDRLRVALDNTHRLIWIRSVKQSRVARLGQLLGFARATSDGVFSATIWDVAVSPAWQRSGLGRAMIERLTQQLVQDGISTITLYAEPQVVGLYKKLGFVDDPEGIRGMAFQRKRKDKKGMGLF
;
A
#
# COMPACT_ATOMS: atom_id res chain seq x y z
N MET A 1 37.32 26.20 8.61
CA MET A 1 36.53 24.94 8.59
C MET A 1 35.40 24.89 9.63
N TYR A 2 35.50 25.57 10.78
CA TYR A 2 34.42 25.63 11.78
C TYR A 2 33.23 26.53 11.40
N GLY A 3 33.40 27.49 10.48
CA GLY A 3 32.35 28.46 10.11
C GLY A 3 31.19 27.85 9.30
N VAL A 4 31.49 27.05 8.27
CA VAL A 4 30.46 26.40 7.42
C VAL A 4 29.71 25.31 8.20
N LEU A 5 30.43 24.51 8.99
CA LEU A 5 29.82 23.50 9.84
C LEU A 5 28.95 24.11 10.94
N ARG A 6 29.36 25.25 11.53
CA ARG A 6 28.55 25.98 12.51
C ARG A 6 27.36 26.72 11.89
N LEU A 7 27.47 27.20 10.65
CA LEU A 7 26.34 27.81 9.92
C LEU A 7 25.31 26.75 9.50
N LEU A 8 25.77 25.57 9.10
CA LEU A 8 24.93 24.40 8.90
C LEU A 8 24.25 24.05 10.23
N LEU A 9 25.01 23.90 11.32
CA LEU A 9 24.51 23.53 12.65
C LEU A 9 23.60 24.56 13.35
N LEU A 10 23.74 25.86 13.09
CA LEU A 10 22.90 26.91 13.67
C LEU A 10 21.55 27.06 12.99
N GLY A 11 21.41 26.65 11.72
CA GLY A 11 20.11 26.48 11.08
C GLY A 11 19.34 25.24 11.55
N PHE A 12 19.94 24.42 12.42
CA PHE A 12 19.43 23.11 12.83
C PHE A 12 18.77 23.06 14.21
N TYR A 13 18.73 24.15 14.98
CA TYR A 13 18.04 24.18 16.27
C TYR A 13 16.84 25.11 16.25
N ALA A 14 15.68 24.50 16.49
CA ALA A 14 14.39 25.12 16.78
C ALA A 14 13.58 25.63 15.58
N ALA A 15 12.96 24.70 14.84
CA ALA A 15 11.61 24.97 14.36
C ALA A 15 10.68 25.01 15.60
N ALA A 16 10.66 26.14 16.30
CA ALA A 16 9.65 26.39 17.31
C ALA A 16 8.30 26.47 16.60
N TRP A 17 7.25 25.88 17.17
CA TRP A 17 5.85 25.97 16.68
C TRP A 17 5.32 27.41 16.49
N ARG A 18 6.12 28.42 16.80
CA ARG A 18 5.88 29.86 16.61
C ARG A 18 6.38 30.42 15.28
N GLU A 19 7.12 29.66 14.49
CA GLU A 19 7.69 30.11 13.22
C GLU A 19 6.67 30.09 12.07
N GLY A 20 6.84 30.99 11.08
CA GLY A 20 5.99 31.01 9.90
C GLY A 20 6.21 29.77 9.02
N ILE A 21 5.25 29.46 8.15
CA ILE A 21 5.35 28.33 7.21
C ILE A 21 6.66 28.40 6.38
N PHE A 22 7.07 29.61 6.00
CA PHE A 22 8.30 29.86 5.25
C PHE A 22 9.58 29.55 6.03
N ASP A 23 9.61 29.83 7.33
CA ASP A 23 10.77 29.58 8.18
C ASP A 23 10.96 28.07 8.41
N ILE A 24 9.86 27.35 8.64
CA ILE A 24 9.86 25.88 8.74
C ILE A 24 10.34 25.25 7.42
N ALA A 25 9.83 25.74 6.29
CA ALA A 25 10.24 25.25 4.98
C ALA A 25 11.74 25.48 4.76
N ARG A 26 12.22 26.72 4.97
CA ARG A 26 13.63 27.09 4.82
C ARG A 26 14.57 26.25 5.70
N GLY A 27 14.17 25.95 6.94
CA GLY A 27 14.94 25.11 7.85
C GLY A 27 15.06 23.65 7.41
N ARG A 28 14.08 23.13 6.66
CA ARG A 28 14.08 21.74 6.15
C ARG A 28 14.65 21.61 4.74
N THR A 29 14.53 22.65 3.91
CA THR A 29 14.99 22.62 2.51
C THR A 29 16.46 22.27 2.39
N GLY A 30 17.32 22.76 3.29
CA GLY A 30 18.75 22.40 3.28
C GLY A 30 18.99 20.89 3.40
N TRP A 31 18.29 20.22 4.33
CA TRP A 31 18.36 18.77 4.48
C TRP A 31 17.75 18.02 3.31
N LEU A 32 16.63 18.52 2.76
CA LEU A 32 16.00 17.91 1.59
C LEU A 32 16.89 17.98 0.35
N VAL A 33 17.69 19.04 0.19
CA VAL A 33 18.65 19.16 -0.92
C VAL A 33 19.77 18.15 -0.78
N ILE A 34 20.34 17.98 0.43
CA ILE A 34 21.37 16.95 0.68
C ILE A 34 20.80 15.55 0.42
N PHE A 35 19.59 15.27 0.89
CA PHE A 35 18.89 14.02 0.62
C PHE A 35 18.63 13.81 -0.88
N CYS A 36 18.22 14.86 -1.60
CA CYS A 36 18.00 14.81 -3.05
C CYS A 36 19.29 14.47 -3.81
N ILE A 37 20.44 15.01 -3.40
CA ILE A 37 21.74 14.63 -3.97
C ILE A 37 21.99 13.13 -3.73
N GLY A 38 21.73 12.63 -2.52
CA GLY A 38 21.82 11.19 -2.22
C GLY A 38 20.96 10.33 -3.16
N LEU A 39 19.71 10.74 -3.40
CA LEU A 39 18.80 10.04 -4.32
C LEU A 39 19.29 10.07 -5.78
N LEU A 40 19.83 11.20 -6.24
CA LEU A 40 20.39 11.31 -7.59
C LEU A 40 21.60 10.40 -7.76
N LEU A 41 22.43 10.28 -6.73
CA LEU A 41 23.57 9.38 -6.73
C LEU A 41 23.13 7.90 -6.72
N ALA A 42 22.07 7.56 -6.00
CA ALA A 42 21.49 6.22 -6.04
C ALA A 42 20.95 5.87 -7.44
N ALA A 43 20.36 6.83 -8.15
CA ALA A 43 19.91 6.61 -9.53
C ALA A 43 21.08 6.26 -10.48
N VAL A 44 22.23 6.94 -10.33
CA VAL A 44 23.46 6.62 -11.10
C VAL A 44 23.98 5.22 -10.78
N VAL A 45 23.83 4.74 -9.55
CA VAL A 45 24.21 3.36 -9.19
C VAL A 45 23.30 2.36 -9.90
N VAL A 46 21.98 2.60 -9.92
CA VAL A 46 21.02 1.72 -10.62
C VAL A 46 21.28 1.66 -12.12
N GLU A 47 21.69 2.77 -12.73
CA GLU A 47 22.08 2.85 -14.16
C GLU A 47 23.21 1.85 -14.50
N GLN A 48 24.15 1.60 -13.58
CA GLN A 48 25.24 0.63 -13.80
C GLN A 48 24.75 -0.83 -13.90
N PHE A 49 23.51 -1.10 -13.52
CA PHE A 49 22.88 -2.42 -13.60
C PHE A 49 21.89 -2.54 -14.77
N GLU A 50 21.90 -1.59 -15.72
CA GLU A 50 21.02 -1.60 -16.90
C GLU A 50 21.07 -2.95 -17.64
N ASP A 51 22.28 -3.45 -17.96
CA ASP A 51 22.46 -4.75 -18.63
C ASP A 51 21.80 -5.91 -17.86
N VAL A 52 21.85 -5.89 -16.53
CA VAL A 52 21.23 -6.93 -15.68
C VAL A 52 19.71 -6.78 -15.66
N LEU A 53 19.22 -5.54 -15.62
CA LEU A 53 17.78 -5.21 -15.66
C LEU A 53 17.15 -5.51 -17.02
N GLU A 54 17.90 -5.44 -18.12
CA GLU A 54 17.43 -5.85 -19.44
C GLU A 54 17.17 -7.37 -19.51
N HIS A 55 18.04 -8.16 -18.89
CA HIS A 55 17.89 -9.62 -18.84
C HIS A 55 16.87 -10.09 -17.78
N HIS A 56 16.70 -9.30 -16.71
CA HIS A 56 15.79 -9.58 -15.59
C HIS A 56 14.96 -8.35 -15.23
N VAL A 57 14.02 -7.99 -16.09
CA VAL A 57 13.17 -6.80 -15.92
C VAL A 57 12.39 -6.86 -14.61
N GLU A 58 11.99 -8.05 -14.15
CA GLU A 58 11.29 -8.21 -12.87
C GLU A 58 12.11 -7.78 -11.64
N LEU A 59 13.45 -7.68 -11.75
CA LEU A 59 14.31 -7.21 -10.66
C LEU A 59 14.05 -5.73 -10.33
N SER A 60 13.61 -4.94 -11.33
CA SER A 60 13.29 -3.52 -11.16
C SER A 60 12.17 -3.28 -10.15
N PHE A 61 11.23 -4.22 -10.00
CA PHE A 61 10.14 -4.12 -9.00
C PHE A 61 10.67 -4.18 -7.57
N PHE A 62 11.79 -4.85 -7.36
CA PHE A 62 12.38 -5.05 -6.04
C PHE A 62 13.39 -3.96 -5.65
N VAL A 63 13.87 -3.14 -6.59
CA VAL A 63 14.80 -2.04 -6.30
C VAL A 63 14.20 -1.04 -5.30
N PRO A 64 12.97 -0.48 -5.51
CA PRO A 64 12.36 0.41 -4.53
C PRO A 64 12.05 -0.28 -3.19
N LEU A 65 11.72 -1.58 -3.23
CA LEU A 65 11.41 -2.36 -2.04
C LEU A 65 12.63 -2.56 -1.15
N ILE A 66 13.76 -2.95 -1.73
CA ILE A 66 15.03 -3.17 -1.01
C ILE A 66 15.52 -1.84 -0.41
N MET A 67 15.48 -0.76 -1.20
CA MET A 67 15.88 0.58 -0.76
C MET A 67 14.96 1.09 0.38
N GLY A 68 13.64 0.96 0.21
CA GLY A 68 12.67 1.33 1.23
C GLY A 68 12.79 0.51 2.51
N HIS A 69 13.07 -0.80 2.41
CA HIS A 69 13.30 -1.66 3.57
C HIS A 69 14.53 -1.22 4.36
N GLY A 70 15.67 -0.99 3.68
CA GLY A 70 16.90 -0.53 4.30
C GLY A 70 16.73 0.79 5.05
N GLY A 71 16.08 1.78 4.42
CA GLY A 71 15.80 3.07 5.07
C GLY A 71 14.88 2.95 6.30
N ASN A 72 13.84 2.11 6.22
CA ASN A 72 12.89 1.91 7.31
C ASN A 72 13.51 1.19 8.51
N THR A 73 14.22 0.07 8.27
CA THR A 73 14.83 -0.72 9.34
C THR A 73 15.98 0.05 10.00
N GLY A 74 16.82 0.74 9.21
CA GLY A 74 17.87 1.61 9.75
C GLY A 74 17.31 2.76 10.60
N SER A 75 16.18 3.36 10.19
CA SER A 75 15.52 4.44 10.96
C SER A 75 14.94 3.91 12.29
N GLN A 76 14.45 2.68 12.29
CA GLN A 76 14.00 2.00 13.52
C GLN A 76 15.18 1.72 14.46
N ALA A 77 16.32 1.27 13.93
CA ALA A 77 17.54 1.07 14.70
C ALA A 77 18.04 2.39 15.32
N VAL A 78 18.11 3.48 14.53
CA VAL A 78 18.46 4.82 15.03
C VAL A 78 17.54 5.23 16.19
N THR A 79 16.23 5.11 16.01
CA THR A 79 15.24 5.48 17.06
C THR A 79 15.42 4.64 18.32
N THR A 80 15.68 3.34 18.18
CA THR A 80 15.87 2.41 19.30
C THR A 80 17.13 2.74 20.08
N VAL A 81 18.23 3.03 19.40
CA VAL A 81 19.51 3.40 20.03
C VAL A 81 19.43 4.78 20.69
N ILE A 82 18.78 5.77 20.07
CA ILE A 82 18.53 7.08 20.70
C ILE A 82 17.77 6.90 22.02
N ARG A 83 16.71 6.08 22.02
CA ARG A 83 15.93 5.82 23.22
C ARG A 83 16.77 5.13 24.29
N ALA A 84 17.59 4.16 23.92
CA ALA A 84 18.47 3.44 24.85
C ALA A 84 19.53 4.38 25.47
N LEU A 85 20.08 5.33 24.70
CA LEU A 85 20.98 6.37 25.19
C LEU A 85 20.27 7.32 26.17
N ALA A 86 19.07 7.78 25.82
CA ALA A 86 18.26 8.66 26.66
C ALA A 86 17.88 8.00 28.01
N LEU A 87 17.61 6.69 27.98
CA LEU A 87 17.33 5.87 29.18
C LEU A 87 18.59 5.43 29.91
N LYS A 88 19.79 5.82 29.44
CA LYS A 88 21.11 5.40 29.98
C LYS A 88 21.27 3.87 30.06
N GLN A 89 20.59 3.13 29.19
CA GLN A 89 20.71 1.67 29.08
C GLN A 89 21.95 1.24 28.29
N VAL A 90 22.43 2.12 27.42
CA VAL A 90 23.66 1.95 26.62
C VAL A 90 24.49 3.23 26.68
N SER A 91 25.79 3.12 26.44
CA SER A 91 26.72 4.24 26.33
C SER A 91 27.39 4.27 24.96
N SER A 92 27.92 5.43 24.56
CA SER A 92 28.86 5.60 23.44
C SER A 92 30.11 4.70 23.48
N ARG A 93 30.35 3.96 24.57
CA ARG A 93 31.42 2.96 24.68
C ARG A 93 31.00 1.56 24.23
N ASP A 94 29.70 1.28 24.17
CA ASP A 94 29.13 -0.03 23.84
C ASP A 94 28.97 -0.25 22.33
N VAL A 95 29.69 0.51 21.49
CA VAL A 95 29.51 0.57 20.03
C VAL A 95 29.41 -0.81 19.40
N LEU A 96 30.41 -1.67 19.62
CA LEU A 96 30.44 -2.98 19.00
C LEU A 96 29.27 -3.86 19.43
N ARG A 97 28.93 -3.87 20.73
CA ARG A 97 27.84 -4.68 21.28
C ARG A 97 26.49 -4.24 20.72
N VAL A 98 26.25 -2.93 20.67
CA VAL A 98 24.99 -2.38 20.17
C VAL A 98 24.89 -2.59 18.65
N CYS A 99 25.94 -2.31 17.89
CA CYS A 99 25.95 -2.51 16.44
C CYS A 99 25.71 -3.97 16.07
N LEU A 100 26.39 -4.93 16.73
CA LEU A 100 26.17 -6.36 16.46
C LEU A 100 24.75 -6.81 16.81
N LYS A 101 24.17 -6.28 17.89
CA LYS A 101 22.81 -6.62 18.31
C LYS A 101 21.77 -6.07 17.33
N GLU A 102 21.91 -4.82 16.90
CA GLU A 102 21.02 -4.19 15.92
C GLU A 102 21.19 -4.80 14.52
N ALA A 103 22.43 -5.09 14.10
CA ALA A 103 22.72 -5.77 12.84
C ALA A 103 22.14 -7.19 12.81
N GLY A 104 22.24 -7.94 13.92
CA GLY A 104 21.61 -9.25 14.07
C GLY A 104 20.09 -9.19 14.01
N ALA A 105 19.48 -8.20 14.69
CA ALA A 105 18.04 -7.95 14.59
C ALA A 105 17.62 -7.60 13.15
N GLY A 106 18.42 -6.77 12.47
CA GLY A 106 18.25 -6.44 11.04
C GLY A 106 18.27 -7.69 10.17
N CYS A 107 19.31 -8.52 10.28
CA CYS A 107 19.43 -9.77 9.55
C CYS A 107 18.21 -10.68 9.72
N MET A 108 17.68 -10.79 10.95
CA MET A 108 16.47 -11.57 11.24
C MET A 108 15.23 -10.98 10.55
N MET A 109 15.02 -9.66 10.65
CA MET A 109 13.90 -8.98 9.98
C MET A 109 14.00 -9.08 8.45
N GLY A 110 15.19 -8.90 7.88
CA GLY A 110 15.45 -9.04 6.45
C GLY A 110 15.27 -10.48 5.97
N SER A 111 15.61 -11.49 6.78
CA SER A 111 15.38 -12.90 6.46
C SER A 111 13.90 -13.26 6.44
N ILE A 112 13.12 -12.76 7.40
CA ILE A 112 11.67 -12.97 7.41
C ILE A 112 11.06 -12.39 6.12
N LEU A 113 11.41 -11.15 5.77
CA LEU A 113 10.90 -10.52 4.55
C LEU A 113 11.42 -11.21 3.29
N GLY A 114 12.70 -11.61 3.27
CA GLY A 114 13.31 -12.34 2.16
C GLY A 114 12.63 -13.68 1.90
N LEU A 115 12.30 -14.44 2.93
CA LEU A 115 11.54 -15.68 2.81
C LEU A 115 10.12 -15.43 2.30
N CYS A 116 9.47 -14.33 2.71
CA CYS A 116 8.18 -13.94 2.14
C CYS A 116 8.28 -13.65 0.64
N ILE A 117 9.34 -12.98 0.20
CA ILE A 117 9.57 -12.68 -1.23
C ILE A 117 9.92 -13.95 -2.01
N LEU A 118 10.71 -14.86 -1.43
CA LEU A 118 11.00 -16.16 -2.04
C LEU A 118 9.70 -16.98 -2.20
N ALA A 119 8.88 -17.05 -1.15
CA ALA A 119 7.58 -17.72 -1.22
C ALA A 119 6.66 -17.05 -2.25
N PHE A 120 6.65 -15.72 -2.32
CA PHE A 120 5.90 -14.97 -3.31
C PHE A 120 6.38 -15.27 -4.74
N SER A 121 7.69 -15.32 -4.97
CA SER A 121 8.27 -15.69 -6.29
C SER A 121 7.95 -17.12 -6.70
N TRP A 122 7.79 -18.04 -5.73
CA TRP A 122 7.38 -19.41 -6.01
C TRP A 122 5.89 -19.50 -6.37
N LEU A 123 5.05 -18.66 -5.75
CA LEU A 123 3.61 -18.61 -5.98
C LEU A 123 3.22 -17.78 -7.21
N TRP A 124 4.06 -16.84 -7.65
CA TRP A 124 3.77 -15.87 -8.70
C TRP A 124 4.62 -16.13 -9.96
N SER A 125 3.98 -16.55 -11.05
CA SER A 125 4.63 -16.91 -12.32
C SER A 125 5.30 -15.75 -13.06
N GLY A 126 5.03 -14.50 -12.66
CA GLY A 126 5.66 -13.31 -13.25
C GLY A 126 7.00 -12.91 -12.64
N ILE A 127 7.52 -13.66 -11.66
CA ILE A 127 8.84 -13.44 -11.06
C ILE A 127 9.60 -14.76 -11.14
N SER A 128 10.77 -14.76 -11.78
CA SER A 128 11.61 -15.95 -11.78
C SER A 128 12.05 -16.33 -10.36
N LEU A 129 12.10 -17.62 -10.06
CA LEU A 129 12.57 -18.12 -8.76
C LEU A 129 14.01 -17.67 -8.47
N GLN A 130 14.82 -17.47 -9.51
CA GLN A 130 16.16 -16.91 -9.42
C GLN A 130 16.15 -15.49 -8.86
N VAL A 131 15.26 -14.63 -9.36
CA VAL A 131 15.09 -13.26 -8.85
C VAL A 131 14.56 -13.27 -7.42
N GLY A 132 13.57 -14.11 -7.12
CA GLY A 132 13.07 -14.27 -5.75
C GLY A 132 14.14 -14.72 -4.76
N ALA A 133 14.98 -15.67 -5.14
CA ALA A 133 16.11 -16.13 -4.33
C ALA A 133 17.18 -15.03 -4.16
N ALA A 134 17.49 -14.28 -5.22
CA ALA A 134 18.41 -13.15 -5.15
C ALA A 134 17.93 -12.09 -4.15
N VAL A 135 16.64 -11.73 -4.19
CA VAL A 135 16.04 -10.76 -3.25
C VAL A 135 16.01 -11.32 -1.82
N ALA A 136 15.74 -12.63 -1.66
CA ALA A 136 15.71 -13.29 -0.37
C ALA A 136 17.08 -13.30 0.34
N ILE A 137 18.16 -13.33 -0.43
CA ILE A 137 19.54 -13.21 0.08
C ILE A 137 19.91 -11.74 0.31
N ALA A 138 19.47 -10.84 -0.57
CA ALA A 138 19.80 -9.41 -0.50
C ALA A 138 19.19 -8.71 0.73
N LEU A 139 17.92 -9.00 1.05
CA LEU A 139 17.20 -8.33 2.15
C LEU A 139 17.85 -8.50 3.54
N PRO A 140 18.28 -9.71 3.97
CA PRO A 140 19.07 -9.88 5.20
C PRO A 140 20.34 -9.03 5.23
N LEU A 141 21.08 -8.98 4.12
CA LEU A 141 22.36 -8.26 4.04
C LEU A 141 22.16 -6.74 4.12
N VAL A 142 21.17 -6.23 3.39
CA VAL A 142 20.81 -4.80 3.41
C VAL A 142 20.30 -4.40 4.79
N SER A 143 19.46 -5.22 5.42
CA SER A 143 18.92 -4.95 6.76
C SER A 143 19.99 -5.01 7.85
N LEU A 144 20.91 -5.98 7.76
CA LEU A 144 22.08 -6.10 8.63
C LEU A 144 22.95 -4.83 8.54
N TRP A 145 23.26 -4.39 7.31
CA TRP A 145 24.05 -3.19 7.08
C TRP A 145 23.35 -1.93 7.58
N ALA A 146 22.09 -1.73 7.21
CA ALA A 146 21.33 -0.53 7.56
C ALA A 146 21.16 -0.36 9.08
N ASN A 147 20.89 -1.45 9.81
CA ASN A 147 20.74 -1.39 11.26
C ASN A 147 22.06 -1.20 11.98
N GLY A 148 23.11 -1.90 11.54
CA GLY A 148 24.46 -1.72 12.07
C GLY A 148 24.95 -0.28 11.87
N LEU A 149 24.74 0.27 10.67
CA LEU A 149 25.10 1.64 10.32
C LEU A 149 24.27 2.67 11.10
N GLY A 150 22.95 2.47 11.22
CA GLY A 150 22.08 3.34 12.01
C GLY A 150 22.49 3.39 13.48
N ALA A 151 22.82 2.24 14.07
CA ALA A 151 23.35 2.16 15.43
C ALA A 151 24.72 2.85 15.57
N LEU A 152 25.63 2.60 14.62
CA LEU A 152 26.97 3.19 14.59
C LEU A 152 26.90 4.72 14.52
N LEU A 153 26.14 5.26 13.56
CA LEU A 153 26.01 6.70 13.37
C LEU A 153 25.41 7.39 14.59
N THR A 154 24.43 6.74 15.24
CA THR A 154 23.81 7.25 16.46
C THR A 154 24.79 7.34 17.63
N LEU A 155 25.59 6.28 17.85
CA LEU A 155 26.59 6.27 18.92
C LEU A 155 27.78 7.18 18.61
N MET A 156 28.15 7.32 17.34
CA MET A 156 29.18 8.27 16.92
C MET A 156 28.73 9.71 17.12
N ALA A 157 27.47 10.05 16.78
CA ALA A 157 26.91 11.37 17.02
C ALA A 157 26.95 11.73 18.52
N ASP A 158 26.50 10.82 19.39
CA ASP A 158 26.57 11.00 20.85
C ASP A 158 28.01 11.19 21.34
N ARG A 159 28.94 10.35 20.85
CA ARG A 159 30.37 10.45 21.20
C ARG A 159 31.01 11.76 20.77
N LEU A 160 30.59 12.31 19.64
CA LEU A 160 31.04 13.60 19.10
C LEU A 160 30.28 14.80 19.69
N LYS A 161 29.34 14.57 20.61
CA LYS A 161 28.49 15.59 21.24
C LYS A 161 27.54 16.30 20.25
N PHE A 162 27.19 15.64 19.16
CA PHE A 162 26.08 16.04 18.28
C PHE A 162 24.78 15.42 18.78
N ASP A 163 23.65 16.07 18.50
CA ASP A 163 22.34 15.52 18.79
C ASP A 163 21.98 14.41 17.79
N PRO A 164 21.91 13.14 18.22
CA PRO A 164 21.65 12.03 17.33
C PRO A 164 20.23 12.06 16.76
N ALA A 165 19.28 12.74 17.41
CA ALA A 165 17.89 12.82 16.94
C ALA A 165 17.74 13.68 15.68
N VAL A 166 18.65 14.64 15.48
CA VAL A 166 18.62 15.54 14.32
C VAL A 166 19.52 15.04 13.19
N THR A 167 20.60 14.33 13.53
CA THR A 167 21.67 14.00 12.57
C THR A 167 21.61 12.56 12.06
N SER A 168 21.31 11.58 12.91
CA SER A 168 21.52 10.17 12.56
C SER A 168 20.62 9.65 11.44
N VAL A 169 19.34 10.05 11.41
CA VAL A 169 18.39 9.54 10.40
C VAL A 169 18.74 10.02 8.98
N PRO A 170 18.91 11.33 8.70
CA PRO A 170 19.26 11.80 7.36
C PRO A 170 20.63 11.29 6.87
N PHE A 171 21.63 11.19 7.75
CA PHE A 171 22.93 10.64 7.39
C PHE A 171 22.87 9.15 7.09
N MET A 172 22.11 8.39 7.89
CA MET A 172 21.94 6.96 7.67
C MET A 172 21.30 6.69 6.31
N THR A 173 20.18 7.32 5.98
CA THR A 173 19.53 7.09 4.68
C THR A 173 20.43 7.49 3.52
N THR A 174 21.10 8.65 3.61
CA THR A 174 22.02 9.10 2.57
C THR A 174 23.19 8.13 2.37
N ILE A 175 23.75 7.56 3.45
CA ILE A 175 24.86 6.60 3.37
C ILE A 175 24.36 5.25 2.87
N VAL A 176 23.21 4.75 3.30
CA VAL A 176 22.61 3.52 2.77
C VAL A 176 22.38 3.67 1.26
N ASP A 177 21.84 4.81 0.81
CA ASP A 177 21.56 5.10 -0.60
C ASP A 177 22.85 5.33 -1.42
N SER A 178 23.90 5.92 -0.82
CA SER A 178 25.17 6.26 -1.50
C SER A 178 26.29 5.23 -1.35
N THR A 179 26.17 4.23 -0.48
CA THR A 179 27.13 3.10 -0.39
C THR A 179 27.20 2.27 -1.67
N GLY A 180 26.47 2.62 -2.74
CA GLY A 180 26.74 2.17 -4.10
C GLY A 180 27.82 2.95 -4.88
N LEU A 181 28.21 4.16 -4.46
CA LEU A 181 29.12 5.05 -5.21
C LEU A 181 30.62 4.77 -4.99
N ASP A 182 31.11 4.81 -3.75
CA ASP A 182 32.52 4.48 -3.43
C ASP A 182 32.77 2.96 -3.48
N ALA A 183 31.68 2.20 -3.42
CA ALA A 183 31.61 0.80 -3.76
C ALA A 183 31.73 0.55 -5.27
N GLY A 184 31.52 1.51 -6.17
CA GLY A 184 31.67 1.24 -7.61
C GLY A 184 33.03 0.65 -7.99
N ASP A 185 34.10 1.05 -7.30
CA ASP A 185 35.47 0.59 -7.55
C ASP A 185 35.93 -0.50 -6.54
N SER A 186 35.48 -0.41 -5.28
CA SER A 186 35.80 -1.39 -4.23
C SER A 186 34.91 -2.64 -4.28
N LEU A 187 33.67 -2.51 -4.73
CA LEU A 187 32.67 -3.55 -5.00
C LEU A 187 32.74 -4.03 -6.46
N ARG A 188 33.45 -3.38 -7.39
CA ARG A 188 33.99 -4.11 -8.55
C ARG A 188 34.96 -5.21 -8.13
N ARG A 189 35.72 -5.02 -7.04
CA ARG A 189 36.65 -6.03 -6.52
C ARG A 189 36.02 -6.97 -5.49
N ALA A 190 35.20 -6.44 -4.58
CA ALA A 190 34.50 -7.22 -3.55
C ALA A 190 33.17 -7.79 -4.07
N GLY A 191 32.49 -7.14 -5.00
CA GLY A 191 31.41 -7.71 -5.80
C GLY A 191 31.94 -8.63 -6.90
N ALA A 192 33.16 -8.51 -7.42
CA ALA A 192 33.80 -9.65 -8.10
C ALA A 192 34.08 -10.84 -7.15
N LEU A 193 33.94 -10.70 -5.83
CA LEU A 193 34.02 -11.80 -4.84
C LEU A 193 32.64 -12.20 -4.29
N THR A 194 31.68 -11.27 -4.22
CA THR A 194 30.32 -11.49 -3.68
C THR A 194 29.32 -11.76 -4.80
N ALA A 195 29.45 -11.08 -5.94
CA ALA A 195 28.89 -11.49 -7.23
C ALA A 195 29.64 -12.67 -7.85
N ALA A 196 30.90 -12.96 -7.52
CA ALA A 196 31.44 -14.32 -7.77
C ALA A 196 30.84 -15.34 -6.80
N ALA A 197 30.55 -15.02 -5.53
CA ALA A 197 29.86 -15.96 -4.65
C ALA A 197 28.38 -16.17 -5.04
N THR A 198 27.69 -15.17 -5.61
CA THR A 198 26.32 -15.31 -6.13
C THR A 198 26.28 -15.76 -7.60
N ALA A 199 27.32 -15.54 -8.42
CA ALA A 199 27.46 -16.09 -9.77
C ALA A 199 28.06 -17.51 -9.77
N GLU A 200 28.97 -17.88 -8.87
CA GLU A 200 29.42 -19.28 -8.67
C GLU A 200 28.29 -20.12 -8.08
N ALA A 201 27.43 -19.56 -7.22
CA ALA A 201 26.22 -20.25 -6.76
C ALA A 201 25.16 -20.40 -7.87
N ALA A 202 25.16 -19.52 -8.87
CA ALA A 202 24.30 -19.62 -10.06
C ALA A 202 24.89 -20.53 -11.16
N GLU A 203 26.22 -20.64 -11.27
CA GLU A 203 26.90 -21.57 -12.20
C GLU A 203 27.06 -22.99 -11.65
N ALA A 204 27.06 -23.20 -10.33
CA ALA A 204 27.15 -24.54 -9.72
C ALA A 204 25.81 -25.31 -9.69
N GLY A 205 24.73 -24.72 -10.21
CA GLY A 205 23.35 -25.20 -10.01
C GLY A 205 22.59 -25.55 -11.29
N VAL A 206 23.06 -26.60 -11.97
CA VAL A 206 22.24 -27.53 -12.79
C VAL A 206 21.91 -27.10 -14.24
N GLN A 207 22.66 -27.72 -15.16
CA GLN A 207 22.21 -28.12 -16.49
C GLN A 207 20.97 -29.03 -16.39
N ILE A 208 19.82 -28.64 -16.98
CA ILE A 208 18.85 -29.58 -17.58
C ILE A 208 18.13 -28.90 -18.76
N GLY A 209 18.41 -29.42 -19.96
CA GLY A 209 17.37 -29.72 -20.96
C GLY A 209 17.00 -28.65 -21.97
N ASP A 210 17.63 -28.75 -23.14
CA ASP A 210 17.17 -28.16 -24.41
C ASP A 210 15.70 -28.49 -24.71
N GLY A 211 14.93 -27.47 -25.09
CA GLY A 211 13.52 -27.63 -25.42
C GLY A 211 12.88 -26.35 -25.93
N VAL A 212 13.46 -25.72 -26.95
CA VAL A 212 12.78 -24.67 -27.72
C VAL A 212 11.53 -25.28 -28.37
N CYS A 213 10.35 -24.79 -27.99
CA CYS A 213 9.17 -24.83 -28.84
C CYS A 213 8.69 -23.40 -29.07
N THR A 214 9.12 -22.85 -30.21
CA THR A 214 8.60 -21.61 -30.76
C THR A 214 7.24 -21.89 -31.38
N ASP A 215 6.16 -21.56 -30.66
CA ASP A 215 4.85 -21.52 -31.27
C ASP A 215 4.09 -20.25 -30.89
N LYS A 216 4.22 -19.23 -31.76
CA LYS A 216 3.53 -17.93 -31.66
C LYS A 216 2.01 -18.04 -31.87
N ALA A 217 1.47 -19.25 -32.02
CA ALA A 217 0.03 -19.51 -32.19
C ALA A 217 -0.75 -19.73 -30.88
N LEU A 218 -0.08 -19.80 -29.71
CA LEU A 218 -0.74 -19.99 -28.40
C LEU A 218 -1.02 -18.68 -27.62
N LEU A 219 -0.69 -17.52 -28.21
CA LEU A 219 -0.77 -16.19 -27.59
C LEU A 219 -2.20 -15.64 -27.40
N ASN A 220 -3.23 -16.30 -27.93
CA ASN A 220 -4.65 -15.90 -27.72
C ASN A 220 -5.42 -16.86 -26.79
N GLY A 221 -4.77 -17.84 -26.14
CA GLY A 221 -5.47 -18.91 -25.43
C GLY A 221 -5.01 -19.23 -23.99
N ARG A 222 -4.00 -18.56 -23.44
CA ARG A 222 -3.48 -18.90 -22.10
C ARG A 222 -3.08 -17.66 -21.27
N LEU A 223 -4.09 -16.93 -20.80
CA LEU A 223 -4.06 -16.21 -19.52
C LEU A 223 -4.86 -16.99 -18.46
N THR A 224 -4.61 -18.30 -18.39
CA THR A 224 -5.23 -19.21 -17.41
C THR A 224 -4.13 -20.00 -16.74
N GLY A 225 -3.45 -19.35 -15.79
CA GLY A 225 -2.34 -19.89 -15.02
C GLY A 225 -2.28 -19.20 -13.66
N SER A 226 -3.28 -19.52 -12.83
CA SER A 226 -3.59 -19.02 -11.50
C SER A 226 -2.41 -19.08 -10.50
N SER A 227 -1.91 -17.91 -10.08
CA SER A 227 -1.40 -17.69 -8.74
C SER A 227 -2.60 -17.30 -7.87
N THR A 228 -3.14 -18.23 -7.10
CA THR A 228 -4.25 -17.93 -6.18
C THR A 228 -3.72 -17.02 -5.06
N LEU A 229 -3.78 -15.70 -5.27
CA LEU A 229 -4.40 -14.85 -4.24
C LEU A 229 -5.65 -15.62 -3.85
N THR A 230 -5.77 -16.06 -2.60
CA THR A 230 -7.00 -16.70 -2.14
C THR A 230 -8.06 -15.61 -2.13
N VAL A 231 -8.58 -15.30 -3.31
CA VAL A 231 -9.79 -14.55 -3.48
C VAL A 231 -10.81 -15.34 -2.66
N PRO A 232 -11.43 -14.70 -1.66
CA PRO A 232 -12.40 -15.42 -0.82
C PRO A 232 -13.43 -16.06 -1.75
N PRO A 233 -13.89 -17.29 -1.44
CA PRO A 233 -14.88 -17.95 -2.28
C PRO A 233 -16.05 -16.98 -2.48
N PRO A 234 -16.52 -16.80 -3.74
CA PRO A 234 -17.57 -15.86 -4.01
C PRO A 234 -18.77 -16.16 -3.11
N PRO A 235 -19.44 -15.14 -2.57
CA PRO A 235 -20.62 -15.37 -1.74
C PRO A 235 -21.64 -16.17 -2.55
N ILE A 236 -22.26 -17.14 -1.88
CA ILE A 236 -23.32 -17.94 -2.49
C ILE A 236 -24.52 -17.02 -2.72
N ILE A 237 -24.96 -16.92 -3.98
CA ILE A 237 -26.21 -16.22 -4.30
C ILE A 237 -27.35 -16.99 -3.65
N SER A 238 -28.03 -16.34 -2.70
CA SER A 238 -29.08 -16.99 -1.91
C SER A 238 -30.39 -17.16 -2.67
N LYS A 239 -30.65 -16.26 -3.64
CA LYS A 239 -31.83 -16.26 -4.51
C LYS A 239 -31.43 -15.83 -5.92
N PRO A 240 -31.75 -16.64 -6.96
CA PRO A 240 -31.44 -16.30 -8.34
C PRO A 240 -32.27 -15.10 -8.84
N ASP A 241 -31.83 -14.46 -9.91
CA ASP A 241 -32.51 -13.30 -10.50
C ASP A 241 -33.95 -13.62 -10.95
N ALA A 242 -34.20 -14.85 -11.39
CA ALA A 242 -35.53 -15.31 -11.82
C ALA A 242 -36.58 -15.15 -10.72
N ASP A 243 -36.21 -15.37 -9.45
CA ASP A 243 -37.12 -15.22 -8.31
C ASP A 243 -37.52 -13.76 -8.14
N PHE A 244 -36.58 -12.82 -8.28
CA PHE A 244 -36.87 -11.40 -8.18
C PHE A 244 -37.63 -10.88 -9.41
N LEU A 245 -37.33 -11.43 -10.59
CA LEU A 245 -38.06 -11.11 -11.81
C LEU A 245 -39.54 -11.52 -11.71
N SER A 246 -39.82 -12.66 -11.08
CA SER A 246 -41.20 -13.09 -10.79
C SER A 246 -41.96 -12.11 -9.87
N LEU A 247 -41.23 -11.37 -9.02
CA LEU A 247 -41.75 -10.31 -8.16
C LEU A 247 -41.84 -8.94 -8.87
N GLY A 248 -41.45 -8.88 -10.14
CA GLY A 248 -41.44 -7.64 -10.93
C GLY A 248 -40.24 -6.75 -10.63
N LEU A 249 -39.10 -7.33 -10.25
CA LEU A 249 -37.85 -6.63 -9.96
C LEU A 249 -36.74 -7.13 -10.88
N GLU A 250 -35.95 -6.21 -11.41
CA GLU A 250 -34.81 -6.53 -12.26
C GLU A 250 -33.54 -5.87 -11.69
N PHE A 251 -32.46 -6.63 -11.63
CA PHE A 251 -31.13 -6.12 -11.30
C PHE A 251 -30.46 -5.65 -12.58
N VAL A 252 -29.86 -4.47 -12.52
CA VAL A 252 -29.15 -3.85 -13.63
C VAL A 252 -27.75 -3.50 -13.16
N GLU A 253 -26.76 -3.96 -13.91
CA GLU A 253 -25.32 -3.86 -13.57
C GLU A 253 -24.59 -2.82 -14.43
N ALA A 254 -25.34 -2.08 -15.24
CA ALA A 254 -24.86 -1.00 -16.09
C ALA A 254 -25.27 0.36 -15.52
N ARG A 255 -24.43 1.38 -15.71
CA ARG A 255 -24.77 2.76 -15.37
C ARG A 255 -25.94 3.31 -16.20
N ASP A 256 -26.14 2.75 -17.39
CA ASP A 256 -27.09 3.25 -18.36
C ASP A 256 -28.52 3.12 -17.81
N GLY A 257 -29.27 4.21 -17.88
CA GLY A 257 -30.64 4.28 -17.36
C GLY A 257 -30.78 4.81 -15.94
N ILE A 258 -29.68 5.02 -15.20
CA ILE A 258 -29.74 5.67 -13.88
C ILE A 258 -29.97 7.17 -14.05
N LYS A 259 -31.12 7.65 -13.61
CA LYS A 259 -31.39 9.09 -13.52
C LYS A 259 -30.88 9.63 -12.19
N ILE A 260 -29.99 10.62 -12.26
CA ILE A 260 -29.38 11.28 -11.08
C ILE A 260 -30.44 11.83 -10.11
N THR A 261 -31.56 12.32 -10.64
CA THR A 261 -32.69 12.80 -9.83
C THR A 261 -33.34 11.67 -9.02
N GLU A 262 -33.65 10.53 -9.66
CA GLU A 262 -34.25 9.37 -9.00
C GLU A 262 -33.30 8.74 -7.96
N LEU A 263 -31.99 8.73 -8.24
CA LEU A 263 -30.98 8.26 -7.29
C LEU A 263 -30.90 9.15 -6.05
N ASN A 264 -30.91 10.48 -6.22
CA ASN A 264 -30.97 11.41 -5.09
C ASN A 264 -32.27 11.27 -4.29
N GLU A 265 -33.41 11.05 -4.96
CA GLU A 265 -34.69 10.76 -4.27
C GLU A 265 -34.63 9.46 -3.46
N LEU A 266 -33.96 8.42 -3.96
CA LEU A 266 -33.74 7.18 -3.20
C LEU A 266 -32.89 7.47 -1.95
N PHE A 267 -31.77 8.19 -2.10
CA PHE A 267 -30.90 8.54 -0.99
C PHE A 267 -31.64 9.32 0.10
N GLU A 268 -32.43 10.32 -0.28
CA GLU A 268 -33.22 11.10 0.66
C GLU A 268 -34.24 10.24 1.42
N LYS A 269 -34.91 9.30 0.74
CA LYS A 269 -35.87 8.36 1.36
C LYS A 269 -35.25 7.40 2.36
N VAL A 270 -33.97 7.06 2.22
CA VAL A 270 -33.26 6.17 3.16
C VAL A 270 -32.51 6.95 4.24
N GLY A 271 -32.63 8.28 4.27
CA GLY A 271 -31.98 9.14 5.27
C GLY A 271 -30.56 9.57 4.92
N PHE A 272 -30.09 9.32 3.70
CA PHE A 272 -28.81 9.83 3.23
C PHE A 272 -28.94 11.30 2.80
N PRO A 273 -27.90 12.12 3.00
CA PRO A 273 -27.93 13.51 2.57
C PRO A 273 -28.01 13.59 1.05
N ARG A 274 -28.84 14.52 0.56
CA ARG A 274 -28.92 14.84 -0.86
C ARG A 274 -27.56 15.34 -1.36
N ARG A 275 -27.15 14.87 -2.54
CA ARG A 275 -25.84 15.18 -3.12
C ARG A 275 -25.98 16.10 -4.32
N ASP A 276 -24.96 16.91 -4.52
CA ASP A 276 -24.82 17.72 -5.73
C ASP A 276 -24.87 16.83 -6.99
N PRO A 277 -25.75 17.12 -7.97
CA PRO A 277 -25.95 16.26 -9.13
C PRO A 277 -24.70 16.04 -9.99
N ASP A 278 -23.87 17.08 -10.15
CA ASP A 278 -22.67 16.99 -11.00
C ASP A 278 -21.58 16.18 -10.32
N ARG A 279 -21.39 16.38 -9.01
CA ARG A 279 -20.48 15.52 -8.22
C ARG A 279 -20.96 14.07 -8.18
N LEU A 280 -22.26 13.84 -8.14
CA LEU A 280 -22.82 12.48 -8.17
C LEU A 280 -22.57 11.81 -9.54
N ARG A 281 -22.67 12.55 -10.64
CA ARG A 281 -22.32 12.04 -11.98
C ARG A 281 -20.86 11.61 -12.04
N VAL A 282 -19.94 12.46 -11.58
CA VAL A 282 -18.50 12.12 -11.51
C VAL A 282 -18.26 10.89 -10.63
N ALA A 283 -18.98 10.74 -9.52
CA ALA A 283 -18.85 9.57 -8.66
C ALA A 283 -19.29 8.27 -9.36
N LEU A 284 -20.34 8.33 -10.20
CA LEU A 284 -20.78 7.20 -11.02
C LEU A 284 -19.76 6.88 -12.13
N ASP A 285 -19.15 7.89 -12.74
CA ASP A 285 -18.14 7.70 -13.79
C ASP A 285 -16.86 7.03 -13.26
N ASN A 286 -16.55 7.21 -11.97
CA ASN A 286 -15.39 6.62 -11.30
C ASN A 286 -15.75 5.39 -10.45
N THR A 287 -16.87 4.74 -10.76
CA THR A 287 -17.32 3.53 -10.07
C THR A 287 -16.89 2.29 -10.86
N HIS A 288 -16.23 1.35 -10.20
CA HIS A 288 -15.70 0.13 -10.81
C HIS A 288 -16.82 -0.87 -11.13
N ARG A 289 -17.65 -1.19 -10.14
CA ARG A 289 -18.87 -2.01 -10.30
C ARG A 289 -20.04 -1.33 -9.63
N LEU A 290 -21.23 -1.46 -10.21
CA LEU A 290 -22.47 -1.00 -9.59
C LEU A 290 -23.58 -1.97 -9.87
N ILE A 291 -24.58 -1.93 -9.01
CA ILE A 291 -25.82 -2.66 -9.20
C ILE A 291 -26.97 -1.81 -8.72
N TRP A 292 -28.06 -1.82 -9.48
CA TRP A 292 -29.29 -1.14 -9.10
C TRP A 292 -30.50 -1.97 -9.47
N ILE A 293 -31.60 -1.71 -8.79
CA ILE A 293 -32.83 -2.48 -8.95
C ILE A 293 -33.87 -1.57 -9.54
N ARG A 294 -34.51 -2.01 -10.63
CA ARG A 294 -35.68 -1.34 -11.19
C ARG A 294 -36.92 -2.20 -11.08
N SER A 295 -38.07 -1.55 -10.96
CA SER A 295 -39.35 -2.24 -11.07
C SER A 295 -39.69 -2.49 -12.55
N VAL A 296 -40.02 -3.72 -12.91
CA VAL A 296 -40.53 -4.08 -14.24
C VAL A 296 -42.04 -4.28 -14.28
N LYS A 297 -42.72 -4.03 -13.15
CA LYS A 297 -44.17 -4.16 -13.03
C LYS A 297 -44.76 -3.02 -12.21
N GLN A 298 -45.80 -2.37 -12.74
CA GLN A 298 -46.58 -1.39 -11.98
C GLN A 298 -47.27 -2.09 -10.79
N SER A 299 -47.11 -1.53 -9.59
CA SER A 299 -47.72 -2.04 -8.35
C SER A 299 -48.20 -0.91 -7.45
N ARG A 300 -48.84 -1.24 -6.32
CA ARG A 300 -49.22 -0.26 -5.30
C ARG A 300 -48.03 0.44 -4.63
N VAL A 301 -46.85 -0.19 -4.68
CA VAL A 301 -45.66 0.25 -3.93
C VAL A 301 -44.51 0.71 -4.84
N ALA A 302 -44.58 0.47 -6.15
CA ALA A 302 -43.55 0.86 -7.12
C ALA A 302 -44.15 1.16 -8.50
N ARG A 303 -43.64 2.22 -9.14
CA ARG A 303 -43.94 2.57 -10.54
C ARG A 303 -43.06 1.76 -11.50
N LEU A 304 -43.58 1.45 -12.68
CA LEU A 304 -42.79 0.82 -13.76
C LEU A 304 -41.52 1.66 -14.06
N GLY A 305 -40.36 1.00 -14.09
CA GLY A 305 -39.04 1.60 -14.32
C GLY A 305 -38.43 2.31 -13.11
N GLN A 306 -39.14 2.41 -11.98
CA GLN A 306 -38.64 3.12 -10.81
C GLN A 306 -37.39 2.47 -10.22
N LEU A 307 -36.39 3.28 -9.89
CA LEU A 307 -35.21 2.87 -9.12
C LEU A 307 -35.60 2.57 -7.66
N LEU A 308 -35.37 1.33 -7.23
CA LEU A 308 -35.79 0.80 -5.92
C LEU A 308 -34.60 0.46 -5.00
N GLY A 309 -33.44 0.19 -5.57
CA GLY A 309 -32.23 -0.11 -4.83
C GLY A 309 -31.00 0.29 -5.63
N PHE A 310 -29.92 0.62 -4.93
CA PHE A 310 -28.65 1.01 -5.52
C PHE A 310 -27.51 0.59 -4.59
N ALA A 311 -26.41 0.14 -5.17
CA ALA A 311 -25.14 -0.04 -4.49
C ALA A 311 -24.02 0.13 -5.53
N ARG A 312 -22.86 0.60 -5.08
CA ARG A 312 -21.70 0.76 -5.95
C ARG A 312 -20.41 0.39 -5.24
N ALA A 313 -19.38 0.06 -6.01
CA ALA A 313 -18.05 -0.24 -5.51
C ALA A 313 -17.00 0.57 -6.28
N THR A 314 -16.12 1.25 -5.55
CA THR A 314 -14.90 1.84 -6.11
C THR A 314 -13.74 0.89 -5.87
N SER A 315 -12.85 0.74 -6.84
CA SER A 315 -11.71 -0.17 -6.74
C SER A 315 -10.48 0.39 -7.46
N ASP A 316 -9.31 -0.10 -7.08
CA ASP A 316 -8.08 0.02 -7.86
C ASP A 316 -8.00 -1.00 -9.02
N GLY A 317 -9.01 -1.88 -9.15
CA GLY A 317 -9.14 -2.89 -10.19
C GLY A 317 -8.32 -4.15 -9.96
N VAL A 318 -7.57 -4.24 -8.86
CA VAL A 318 -6.60 -5.32 -8.64
C VAL A 318 -6.63 -5.87 -7.23
N PHE A 319 -6.64 -5.03 -6.19
CA PHE A 319 -6.43 -5.47 -4.81
C PHE A 319 -7.61 -5.18 -3.90
N SER A 320 -8.18 -3.98 -4.01
CA SER A 320 -9.12 -3.47 -3.02
C SER A 320 -10.35 -2.86 -3.66
N ALA A 321 -11.51 -3.13 -3.07
CA ALA A 321 -12.74 -2.42 -3.34
C ALA A 321 -13.40 -1.94 -2.05
N THR A 322 -14.06 -0.79 -2.15
CA THR A 322 -14.97 -0.29 -1.11
C THR A 322 -16.37 -0.17 -1.67
N ILE A 323 -17.33 -0.82 -1.02
CA ILE A 323 -18.75 -0.73 -1.33
C ILE A 323 -19.32 0.52 -0.65
N TRP A 324 -20.01 1.32 -1.45
CA TRP A 324 -20.65 2.58 -1.07
C TRP A 324 -22.13 2.55 -1.41
N ASP A 325 -22.87 3.46 -0.77
CA ASP A 325 -24.20 3.89 -1.18
C ASP A 325 -25.23 2.77 -1.27
N VAL A 326 -25.10 1.77 -0.40
CA VAL A 326 -26.04 0.64 -0.31
C VAL A 326 -27.38 1.15 0.22
N ALA A 327 -28.33 1.34 -0.68
CA ALA A 327 -29.63 1.92 -0.40
C ALA A 327 -30.75 1.04 -0.97
N VAL A 328 -31.78 0.79 -0.17
CA VAL A 328 -33.01 0.11 -0.60
C VAL A 328 -34.21 0.94 -0.16
N SER A 329 -35.13 1.19 -1.09
CA SER A 329 -36.36 1.92 -0.86
C SER A 329 -37.09 1.39 0.38
N PRO A 330 -37.58 2.25 1.30
CA PRO A 330 -38.21 1.82 2.55
C PRO A 330 -39.30 0.76 2.40
N ALA A 331 -40.13 0.86 1.34
CA ALA A 331 -41.19 -0.11 1.05
C ALA A 331 -40.68 -1.53 0.72
N TRP A 332 -39.41 -1.66 0.36
CA TRP A 332 -38.76 -2.91 -0.01
C TRP A 332 -37.65 -3.32 0.96
N GLN A 333 -37.45 -2.61 2.07
CA GLN A 333 -36.51 -3.03 3.11
C GLN A 333 -36.99 -4.35 3.74
N ARG A 334 -36.05 -5.15 4.24
CA ARG A 334 -36.29 -6.49 4.81
C ARG A 334 -36.86 -7.55 3.84
N SER A 335 -37.03 -7.24 2.57
CA SER A 335 -37.41 -8.22 1.52
C SER A 335 -36.24 -9.04 0.97
N GLY A 336 -35.01 -8.74 1.41
CA GLY A 336 -33.79 -9.40 0.97
C GLY A 336 -33.05 -8.69 -0.17
N LEU A 337 -33.56 -7.56 -0.70
CA LEU A 337 -32.88 -6.84 -1.80
C LEU A 337 -31.48 -6.34 -1.43
N GLY A 338 -31.29 -5.82 -0.22
CA GLY A 338 -29.95 -5.38 0.23
C GLY A 338 -28.95 -6.53 0.24
N ARG A 339 -29.36 -7.70 0.76
CA ARG A 339 -28.57 -8.93 0.71
C ARG A 339 -28.25 -9.33 -0.73
N ALA A 340 -29.26 -9.37 -1.59
CA ALA A 340 -29.14 -9.78 -2.98
C ALA A 340 -28.19 -8.88 -3.79
N MET A 341 -28.23 -7.56 -3.59
CA MET A 341 -27.30 -6.63 -4.22
C MET A 341 -25.86 -6.86 -3.76
N ILE A 342 -25.65 -7.06 -2.46
CA ILE A 342 -24.29 -7.24 -1.91
C ILE A 342 -23.71 -8.59 -2.33
N GLU A 343 -24.52 -9.66 -2.38
CA GLU A 343 -24.08 -10.96 -2.90
C GLU A 343 -23.57 -10.84 -4.34
N ARG A 344 -24.36 -10.21 -5.23
CA ARG A 344 -23.99 -10.01 -6.64
C ARG A 344 -22.77 -9.11 -6.79
N LEU A 345 -22.77 -7.97 -6.10
CA LEU A 345 -21.67 -7.01 -6.19
C LEU A 345 -20.36 -7.61 -5.66
N THR A 346 -20.39 -8.27 -4.51
CA THR A 346 -19.20 -8.95 -3.95
C THR A 346 -18.76 -10.11 -4.84
N GLN A 347 -19.68 -10.89 -5.41
CA GLN A 347 -19.34 -11.95 -6.36
C GLN A 347 -18.63 -11.39 -7.60
N GLN A 348 -19.12 -10.28 -8.18
CA GLN A 348 -18.46 -9.62 -9.30
C GLN A 348 -17.07 -9.13 -8.94
N LEU A 349 -16.92 -8.47 -7.79
CA LEU A 349 -15.61 -7.97 -7.34
C LEU A 349 -14.62 -9.13 -7.14
N VAL A 350 -15.08 -10.24 -6.55
CA VAL A 350 -14.31 -11.48 -6.43
C VAL A 350 -13.94 -12.06 -7.80
N GLN A 351 -14.88 -12.08 -8.76
CA GLN A 351 -14.62 -12.54 -10.14
C GLN A 351 -13.63 -11.63 -10.87
N ASP A 352 -13.61 -10.34 -10.55
CA ASP A 352 -12.63 -9.37 -11.04
C ASP A 352 -11.24 -9.57 -10.40
N GLY A 353 -11.09 -10.51 -9.45
CA GLY A 353 -9.83 -10.80 -8.78
C GLY A 353 -9.57 -9.97 -7.52
N ILE A 354 -10.55 -9.17 -7.07
CA ILE A 354 -10.39 -8.30 -5.90
C ILE A 354 -10.50 -9.13 -4.63
N SER A 355 -9.44 -9.13 -3.83
CA SER A 355 -9.31 -9.93 -2.61
C SER A 355 -9.82 -9.21 -1.36
N THR A 356 -9.73 -7.87 -1.32
CA THR A 356 -10.11 -7.07 -0.14
C THR A 356 -11.34 -6.23 -0.44
N ILE A 357 -12.47 -6.55 0.18
CA ILE A 357 -13.73 -5.82 -0.02
C ILE A 357 -14.17 -5.21 1.32
N THR A 358 -14.26 -3.88 1.34
CA THR A 358 -14.60 -3.09 2.53
C THR A 358 -15.94 -2.40 2.38
N LEU A 359 -16.63 -2.16 3.49
CA LEU A 359 -17.84 -1.34 3.50
C LEU A 359 -17.99 -0.62 4.84
N TYR A 360 -18.77 0.46 4.84
CA TYR A 360 -19.19 1.14 6.06
C TYR A 360 -20.64 0.79 6.36
N ALA A 361 -20.92 0.38 7.59
CA ALA A 361 -22.23 -0.07 8.03
C ALA A 361 -22.67 0.68 9.28
N GLU A 362 -23.94 1.09 9.31
CA GLU A 362 -24.58 1.51 10.54
C GLU A 362 -24.77 0.31 11.49
N PRO A 363 -24.75 0.51 12.82
CA PRO A 363 -24.82 -0.59 13.80
C PRO A 363 -25.97 -1.57 13.56
N GLN A 364 -27.12 -1.06 13.10
CA GLN A 364 -28.34 -1.81 12.85
C GLN A 364 -28.25 -2.84 11.70
N VAL A 365 -27.33 -2.66 10.76
CA VAL A 365 -27.16 -3.56 9.59
C VAL A 365 -25.88 -4.40 9.65
N VAL A 366 -25.01 -4.21 10.66
CA VAL A 366 -23.78 -5.00 10.84
C VAL A 366 -24.06 -6.51 10.85
N GLY A 367 -25.14 -6.94 11.52
CA GLY A 367 -25.50 -8.36 11.59
C GLY A 367 -25.88 -8.97 10.23
N LEU A 368 -26.35 -8.18 9.27
CA LEU A 368 -26.57 -8.62 7.90
C LEU A 368 -25.23 -8.89 7.21
N TYR A 369 -24.29 -7.95 7.29
CA TYR A 369 -22.99 -8.05 6.66
C TYR A 369 -22.13 -9.17 7.26
N LYS A 370 -22.19 -9.40 8.58
CA LYS A 370 -21.53 -10.55 9.23
C LYS A 370 -21.99 -11.89 8.65
N LYS A 371 -23.28 -12.04 8.34
CA LYS A 371 -23.83 -13.25 7.68
C LYS A 371 -23.35 -13.42 6.24
N LEU A 372 -22.86 -12.35 5.62
CA LEU A 372 -22.29 -12.33 4.27
C LEU A 372 -20.76 -12.47 4.27
N GLY A 373 -20.15 -12.72 5.43
CA GLY A 373 -18.71 -12.92 5.57
C GLY A 373 -17.91 -11.66 5.87
N PHE A 374 -18.55 -10.51 6.06
CA PHE A 374 -17.85 -9.29 6.50
C PHE A 374 -17.51 -9.37 7.98
N VAL A 375 -16.30 -8.96 8.35
CA VAL A 375 -15.84 -8.91 9.74
C VAL A 375 -15.60 -7.47 10.18
N ASP A 376 -15.86 -7.19 11.45
CA ASP A 376 -15.50 -5.95 12.12
C ASP A 376 -14.03 -6.00 12.57
N ASP A 377 -13.32 -4.88 12.35
CA ASP A 377 -11.91 -4.69 12.72
C ASP A 377 -11.01 -5.91 12.37
N PRO A 378 -10.91 -6.28 11.07
CA PRO A 378 -10.02 -7.37 10.66
C PRO A 378 -8.60 -7.07 11.18
N GLU A 379 -8.03 -8.01 11.94
CA GLU A 379 -6.69 -7.92 12.50
C GLU A 379 -6.46 -6.72 13.46
N GLY A 380 -7.54 -6.15 14.02
CA GLY A 380 -7.48 -5.00 14.91
C GLY A 380 -7.23 -3.66 14.19
N ILE A 381 -7.36 -3.63 12.87
CA ILE A 381 -7.23 -2.41 12.05
C ILE A 381 -8.52 -1.60 12.16
N ARG A 382 -8.38 -0.33 12.60
CA ARG A 382 -9.51 0.61 12.70
C ARG A 382 -9.56 1.57 11.52
N GLY A 383 -10.72 1.66 10.88
CA GLY A 383 -10.99 2.68 9.86
C GLY A 383 -11.01 4.08 10.47
N MET A 384 -10.28 5.02 9.87
CA MET A 384 -10.26 6.43 10.27
C MET A 384 -10.71 7.32 9.10
N ALA A 385 -11.55 8.32 9.40
CA ALA A 385 -11.99 9.30 8.41
C ALA A 385 -11.51 10.70 8.81
N PHE A 386 -10.91 11.42 7.86
CA PHE A 386 -10.57 12.83 8.08
C PHE A 386 -11.82 13.70 7.93
N GLN A 387 -12.19 14.40 9.00
CA GLN A 387 -13.26 15.39 8.99
C GLN A 387 -12.80 16.68 9.66
N ARG A 388 -12.78 17.78 8.92
CA ARG A 388 -12.55 19.12 9.49
C ARG A 388 -13.90 19.71 9.87
N LYS A 389 -14.14 19.98 11.16
CA LYS A 389 -15.35 20.69 11.61
C LYS A 389 -15.48 22.00 10.84
N ARG A 390 -16.60 22.18 10.15
CA ARG A 390 -17.02 23.50 9.65
C ARG A 390 -17.31 24.35 10.89
N LYS A 391 -16.68 25.51 11.02
CA LYS A 391 -17.09 26.50 12.04
C LYS A 391 -18.52 26.91 11.67
N ASP A 392 -19.50 26.47 12.46
CA ASP A 392 -20.85 27.01 12.36
C ASP A 392 -20.77 28.52 12.62
N LYS A 393 -21.24 29.33 11.67
CA LYS A 393 -21.53 30.75 11.90
C LYS A 393 -22.68 30.81 12.91
N LYS A 394 -22.37 30.78 14.20
CA LYS A 394 -23.30 31.16 15.26
C LYS A 394 -23.61 32.65 15.12
N GLY A 395 -24.89 32.95 14.88
CA GLY A 395 -25.56 34.18 15.30
C GLY A 395 -25.07 35.49 14.69
N MET A 396 -25.56 35.82 13.50
CA MET A 396 -25.85 37.22 13.17
C MET A 396 -27.33 37.45 13.48
N GLY A 397 -27.60 37.70 14.76
CA GLY A 397 -28.84 38.27 15.24
C GLY A 397 -28.51 39.58 15.95
N LEU A 398 -29.12 40.66 15.45
CA LEU A 398 -29.33 41.96 16.10
C LEU A 398 -28.08 42.73 16.56
N PHE A 399 -27.75 43.79 15.82
CA PHE A 399 -27.84 45.18 16.29
C PHE A 399 -28.25 46.08 15.13
#